data_AF-A0A9N9G8A0-F1
#
_entry.id   AF-A0A9N9G8A0-F1
#
_cell.length_a   1.000
_cell.length_b   1.000
_cell.length_c   1.000
_cell.angle_alpha   90.00
_cell.angle_beta   90.00
_cell.angle_gamma   90.00
#
_symmetry.space_group_name_H-M   'P 1'
#
loop_
_entity.id
_entity.type
_entity.pdbx_description
1 polymer ?
#
loop_
_entity_poly.entity_id
_entity_poly.type
_entity_poly.pdbx_seq_one_letter_code
_entity_poly.pdbx_strand_id
1 'polypeptide(L)'
;MQDSTHQSINYYSRFTPEIQIRIFVNIRHPKNLLMANKAWYKISKQTDVRAEWVIVQFSKAHALFHSIRLGPKFVNVDLIKKVIEMGGILSRYFVQRFLLSFGSYDPKLIEMKIEHNVGNIDREQIRRVQQKSAAPWGSDTPLDVFTYILLEASMRLNPSDKSIPYTDFAVKGNDMESFHFQSGGPYAINQANMKLKENLDSIKHLITGYKMPDVQKITEDLQSLLDLGFKPTNTVILDILQLFENRLEIIGERIICSFISVRKNENLYDFYKMLVVEAIKPDRNLKKIEVLNFLEKTFRDESGKIFISAMGLIEENSSIDKIKDSNHVNNTNHVNNINNNNINNQYEQNSQPENNDHNSVKFSVPYKPLLYNLIFYNWILIKFPETLSIAQLAFNDIIETRISLELNQNSSKSFEIKYIETCNIFKLYCNFKNFFLISHLELLKKISNEDILCPLFEFYLPDLFGLPTTFNMPMEITDDSNIYFKPKKRKKRTILKNEKVKWLTAIKEIHDDIVNEGNSIVMTDEFRDCIEDLYYKLEEEGKFKKVEIRSETPINNNTKKYKAEKNQKKKDFYDKDLYIHNLYDFET
;
A
#
# COMPACT_ATOMS: atom_id res chain seq x y z
N MET A 1 90.51 21.88 23.43
CA MET A 1 89.46 22.90 23.23
C MET A 1 88.60 22.42 22.07
N GLN A 2 87.59 21.62 22.40
CA GLN A 2 86.16 21.96 22.30
C GLN A 2 85.62 21.92 20.86
N ASP A 3 85.23 20.71 20.45
CA ASP A 3 84.17 20.50 19.47
C ASP A 3 82.85 20.30 20.24
N SER A 4 81.91 21.22 20.04
CA SER A 4 80.59 21.23 20.69
C SER A 4 79.56 20.56 19.80
N THR A 5 79.30 19.28 20.05
CA THR A 5 78.10 18.58 19.54
C THR A 5 76.85 19.13 20.21
N HIS A 6 76.07 19.96 19.50
CA HIS A 6 74.69 20.26 19.86
C HIS A 6 73.81 19.01 19.63
N GLN A 7 73.67 18.17 20.66
CA GLN A 7 72.53 17.26 20.76
C GLN A 7 71.27 18.09 20.99
N SER A 8 70.33 18.04 20.05
CA SER A 8 68.99 18.59 20.23
C SER A 8 68.27 17.80 21.35
N ILE A 9 68.24 18.39 22.55
CA ILE A 9 67.53 17.83 23.70
C ILE A 9 66.03 17.80 23.37
N ASN A 10 65.48 16.61 23.17
CA ASN A 10 64.04 16.41 22.99
C ASN A 10 63.33 16.63 24.34
N TYR A 11 62.96 17.87 24.66
CA TYR A 11 62.32 18.24 25.93
C TYR A 11 61.06 17.41 26.26
N TYR A 12 60.39 16.83 25.24
CA TYR A 12 59.18 16.03 25.42
C TYR A 12 59.42 14.62 25.96
N SER A 13 60.66 14.10 25.92
CA SER A 13 60.99 12.79 26.51
C SER A 13 61.10 12.79 28.03
N ARG A 14 61.02 13.97 28.68
CA ARG A 14 61.12 14.12 30.14
C ARG A 14 59.79 14.03 30.88
N PHE A 15 58.66 14.11 30.18
CA PHE A 15 57.35 13.95 30.81
C PHE A 15 57.06 12.48 31.08
N THR A 16 56.51 12.17 32.26
CA THR A 16 55.99 10.83 32.54
C THR A 16 54.79 10.54 31.61
N PRO A 17 54.50 9.27 31.31
CA PRO A 17 53.36 8.90 30.46
C PRO A 17 52.03 9.52 30.90
N GLU A 18 51.79 9.66 32.20
CA GLU A 18 50.57 10.22 32.78
C GLU A 18 50.41 11.72 32.45
N ILE A 19 51.50 12.48 32.55
CA ILE A 19 51.51 13.91 32.20
C ILE A 19 51.31 14.07 30.70
N GLN A 20 51.93 13.21 29.89
CA GLN A 20 51.74 13.22 28.44
C GLN A 20 50.26 12.96 28.09
N ILE A 21 49.62 11.94 28.67
CA ILE A 21 48.19 11.66 28.44
C ILE A 21 47.32 12.88 28.80
N ARG A 22 47.53 13.50 29.96
CA ARG A 22 46.76 14.70 30.37
C ARG A 22 46.93 15.86 29.41
N ILE A 23 48.14 16.09 28.92
CA ILE A 23 48.40 17.13 27.91
C ILE A 23 47.67 16.78 26.61
N PHE A 24 47.76 15.53 26.15
CA PHE A 24 47.13 15.08 24.92
C PHE A 24 45.61 15.29 24.93
N VAL A 25 44.93 14.84 26.00
CA VAL A 25 43.47 14.89 26.16
C VAL A 25 42.92 16.33 26.13
N ASN A 26 43.70 17.31 26.59
CA ASN A 26 43.29 18.71 26.64
C ASN A 26 43.62 19.53 25.39
N ILE A 27 44.36 18.97 24.42
CA ILE A 27 44.74 19.68 23.20
C ILE A 27 43.62 19.66 22.17
N ARG A 28 43.25 20.84 21.67
CA ARG A 28 42.18 21.02 20.65
C ARG A 28 42.53 20.41 19.29
N HIS A 29 43.80 20.44 18.89
CA HIS A 29 44.28 19.99 17.58
C HIS A 29 45.49 19.05 17.70
N PRO A 30 45.28 17.75 17.97
CA PRO A 30 46.37 16.83 18.30
C PRO A 30 47.32 16.58 17.12
N LYS A 31 46.90 16.82 15.87
CA LYS A 31 47.67 16.53 14.64
C LYS A 31 49.10 17.09 14.67
N ASN A 32 49.27 18.32 15.16
CA ASN A 32 50.59 18.95 15.24
C ASN A 32 51.49 18.26 16.26
N LEU A 33 50.91 17.77 17.36
CA LEU A 33 51.62 17.03 18.40
C LEU A 33 52.05 15.63 17.90
N LEU A 34 51.21 14.98 17.07
CA LEU A 34 51.53 13.68 16.48
C LEU A 34 52.75 13.75 15.55
N MET A 35 52.87 14.85 14.80
CA MET A 35 53.97 15.06 13.86
C MET A 35 55.28 15.42 14.55
N ALA A 36 55.21 15.90 15.80
CA ALA A 36 56.37 16.38 16.55
C ALA A 36 57.23 15.24 17.16
N ASN A 37 56.62 14.12 17.58
CA ASN A 37 57.36 13.03 18.24
C ASN A 37 56.63 11.67 18.15
N LYS A 38 57.39 10.57 17.97
CA LYS A 38 56.91 9.18 18.02
C LYS A 38 56.19 8.82 19.34
N ALA A 39 56.58 9.41 20.47
CA ALA A 39 55.92 9.19 21.76
C ALA A 39 54.45 9.65 21.76
N TRP A 40 54.19 10.85 21.22
CA TRP A 40 52.84 11.40 21.05
C TRP A 40 52.01 10.60 20.05
N TYR A 41 52.65 10.13 18.97
CA TYR A 41 52.03 9.21 18.05
C TYR A 41 51.59 7.91 18.75
N LYS A 42 52.44 7.31 19.60
CA LYS A 42 52.10 6.11 20.37
C LYS A 42 50.91 6.34 21.32
N ILE A 43 50.89 7.46 22.04
CA ILE A 43 49.77 7.84 22.92
C ILE A 43 48.48 8.02 22.12
N SER A 44 48.56 8.65 20.96
CA SER A 44 47.39 8.88 20.10
C SER A 44 46.76 7.62 19.52
N LYS A 45 47.44 6.48 19.59
CA LYS A 45 46.93 5.17 19.16
C LYS A 45 46.22 4.41 20.28
N GLN A 46 46.39 4.81 21.53
CA GLN A 46 45.74 4.17 22.68
C GLN A 46 44.24 4.49 22.70
N THR A 47 43.40 3.46 22.70
CA THR A 47 41.94 3.61 22.64
C THR A 47 41.39 4.42 23.81
N ASP A 48 41.87 4.18 25.04
CA ASP A 48 41.43 4.89 26.25
C ASP A 48 41.67 6.40 26.15
N VAL A 49 42.88 6.80 25.73
CA VAL A 49 43.27 8.21 25.59
C VAL A 49 42.44 8.90 24.51
N ARG A 50 42.14 8.19 23.42
CA ARG A 50 41.31 8.72 22.33
C ARG A 50 39.87 8.90 22.76
N ALA A 51 39.30 7.94 23.50
CA ALA A 51 37.95 8.05 24.04
C ALA A 51 37.84 9.21 25.03
N GLU A 52 38.82 9.35 25.92
CA GLU A 52 38.91 10.45 26.87
C GLU A 52 39.01 11.80 26.17
N TRP A 53 39.89 11.91 25.17
CA TRP A 53 40.04 13.12 24.35
C TRP A 53 38.71 13.52 23.69
N VAL A 54 37.99 12.58 23.06
CA VAL A 54 36.69 12.90 22.43
C VAL A 54 35.68 13.41 23.46
N ILE A 55 35.60 12.79 24.63
CA ILE A 55 34.64 13.20 25.68
C ILE A 55 34.99 14.57 26.24
N VAL A 56 36.26 14.86 26.50
CA VAL A 56 36.72 16.15 27.01
C VAL A 56 36.48 17.26 25.99
N GLN A 57 36.76 17.01 24.71
CA GLN A 57 36.63 18.03 23.66
C GLN A 57 35.18 18.30 23.25
N PHE A 58 34.31 17.28 23.26
CA PHE A 58 32.97 17.39 22.67
C PHE A 58 31.83 17.13 23.65
N SER A 59 32.12 16.87 24.93
CA SER A 59 31.17 16.40 25.95
C SER A 59 30.60 15.00 25.68
N LYS A 60 30.04 14.38 26.73
CA LYS A 60 29.40 13.06 26.68
C LYS A 60 28.26 12.95 25.66
N ALA A 61 27.51 14.04 25.46
CA ALA A 61 26.34 14.05 24.58
C ALA A 61 26.71 13.98 23.09
N HIS A 62 27.85 14.54 22.69
CA HIS A 62 28.25 14.60 21.28
C HIS A 62 29.45 13.70 20.96
N ALA A 63 30.00 12.99 21.96
CA ALA A 63 31.19 12.17 21.81
C ALA A 63 31.06 11.12 20.69
N LEU A 64 29.92 10.40 20.62
CA LEU A 64 29.69 9.39 19.59
C LEU A 64 29.59 9.99 18.18
N PHE A 65 28.83 11.08 18.03
CA PHE A 65 28.74 11.83 16.78
C PHE A 65 30.11 12.29 16.29
N HIS A 66 30.91 12.91 17.16
CA HIS A 66 32.23 13.40 16.78
C HIS A 66 33.22 12.26 16.51
N SER A 67 33.12 11.13 17.22
CA SER A 67 33.94 9.95 16.94
C SER A 67 33.76 9.47 15.50
N ILE A 68 32.52 9.40 15.04
CA ILE A 68 32.17 9.00 13.67
C ILE A 68 32.56 10.09 12.66
N ARG A 69 32.24 11.35 12.94
CA ARG A 69 32.51 12.48 12.03
C ARG A 69 33.99 12.69 11.75
N LEU A 70 34.88 12.27 12.65
CA LEU A 70 36.33 12.31 12.45
C LEU A 70 36.84 11.26 11.43
N GLY A 71 35.97 10.35 10.98
CA GLY A 71 36.17 9.48 9.84
C GLY A 71 36.74 8.09 10.16
N PRO A 72 36.81 7.20 9.15
CA PRO A 72 37.16 5.78 9.31
C PRO A 72 38.60 5.54 9.78
N LYS A 73 39.51 6.50 9.60
CA LYS A 73 40.89 6.41 10.15
C LYS A 73 40.93 6.63 11.66
N PHE A 74 39.88 7.23 12.21
CA PHE A 74 39.72 7.49 13.62
C PHE A 74 38.84 6.39 14.23
N VAL A 75 37.60 6.23 13.78
CA VAL A 75 36.65 5.35 14.46
C VAL A 75 36.94 3.86 14.26
N ASN A 76 36.80 3.08 15.34
CA ASN A 76 36.78 1.61 15.32
C ASN A 76 35.87 1.11 16.47
N VAL A 77 35.58 -0.20 16.50
CA VAL A 77 34.64 -0.78 17.48
C VAL A 77 35.11 -0.56 18.93
N ASP A 78 36.40 -0.75 19.20
CA ASP A 78 36.95 -0.60 20.56
C ASP A 78 36.84 0.84 21.09
N LEU A 79 37.04 1.83 20.23
CA LEU A 79 36.86 3.23 20.58
C LEU A 79 35.41 3.52 20.96
N ILE A 80 34.46 3.01 20.18
CA ILE A 80 33.03 3.25 20.46
C ILE A 80 32.61 2.57 21.75
N LYS A 81 33.01 1.32 21.98
CA LYS A 81 32.84 0.62 23.28
C LYS A 81 33.33 1.49 24.42
N LYS A 82 34.56 1.98 24.31
CA LYS A 82 35.19 2.79 25.36
C LYS A 82 34.47 4.12 25.60
N VAL A 83 34.09 4.82 24.54
CA VAL A 83 33.32 6.07 24.65
C VAL A 83 32.00 5.83 25.38
N ILE A 84 31.33 4.72 25.09
CA ILE A 84 30.08 4.33 25.74
C ILE A 84 30.31 3.97 27.22
N GLU A 85 31.34 3.19 27.55
CA GLU A 85 31.75 2.86 28.92
C GLU A 85 32.05 4.13 29.75
N MET A 86 32.68 5.13 29.14
CA MET A 86 32.99 6.42 29.76
C MET A 86 31.79 7.38 29.84
N GLY A 87 30.59 6.90 29.51
CA GLY A 87 29.33 7.63 29.64
C GLY A 87 28.94 8.45 28.43
N GLY A 88 29.47 8.15 27.24
CA GLY A 88 28.97 8.67 25.98
C GLY A 88 27.49 8.29 25.77
N ILE A 89 26.66 9.27 25.39
CA ILE A 89 25.22 9.09 25.32
C ILE A 89 24.83 8.50 23.96
N LEU A 90 24.39 7.24 23.97
CA LEU A 90 23.78 6.58 22.82
C LEU A 90 22.28 6.88 22.78
N SER A 91 21.91 8.00 22.16
CA SER A 91 20.51 8.43 22.07
C SER A 91 19.79 7.87 20.84
N ARG A 92 18.47 7.70 20.94
CA ARG A 92 17.61 7.34 19.81
C ARG A 92 17.78 8.29 18.62
N TYR A 93 17.81 9.60 18.90
CA TYR A 93 18.01 10.63 17.88
C TYR A 93 19.31 10.44 17.11
N PHE A 94 20.42 10.18 17.81
CA PHE A 94 21.71 9.92 17.18
C PHE A 94 21.63 8.70 16.25
N VAL A 95 21.04 7.60 16.71
CA VAL A 95 20.88 6.35 15.93
C VAL A 95 20.02 6.58 14.68
N GLN A 96 18.88 7.27 14.80
CA GLN A 96 18.01 7.59 13.66
C GLN A 96 18.72 8.45 12.61
N ARG A 97 19.46 9.49 13.05
CA ARG A 97 20.23 10.33 12.12
C ARG A 97 21.41 9.59 11.51
N PHE A 98 22.00 8.67 12.26
CA PHE A 98 23.10 7.84 11.77
C PHE A 98 22.63 6.84 10.70
N LEU A 99 21.48 6.19 10.91
CA LEU A 99 20.80 5.34 9.92
C LEU A 99 20.52 6.08 8.61
N LEU A 100 20.07 7.34 8.69
CA LEU A 100 19.83 8.17 7.50
C LEU A 100 21.10 8.58 6.75
N SER A 101 22.25 8.62 7.44
CA SER A 101 23.50 9.17 6.90
C SER A 101 24.45 8.08 6.39
N PHE A 102 24.32 6.84 6.89
CA PHE A 102 25.15 5.71 6.48
C PHE A 102 24.89 5.32 5.01
N GLY A 103 25.96 5.11 4.24
CA GLY A 103 25.86 4.64 2.84
C GLY A 103 25.20 5.61 1.86
N SER A 104 24.83 6.83 2.28
CA SER A 104 24.22 7.85 1.43
C SER A 104 25.19 8.50 0.42
N TYR A 105 26.49 8.22 0.52
CA TYR A 105 27.54 8.79 -0.31
C TYR A 105 28.31 7.71 -1.06
N ASP A 106 28.11 7.66 -2.38
CA ASP A 106 28.91 6.85 -3.30
C ASP A 106 29.74 7.80 -4.20
N PRO A 107 31.07 7.92 -3.96
CA PRO A 107 31.94 8.79 -4.73
C PRO A 107 31.94 8.45 -6.22
N LYS A 108 31.86 7.16 -6.57
CA LYS A 108 31.91 6.68 -7.94
C LYS A 108 30.62 7.00 -8.70
N LEU A 109 29.48 6.88 -8.03
CA LEU A 109 28.18 7.29 -8.59
C LEU A 109 28.10 8.81 -8.82
N ILE A 110 28.71 9.62 -7.95
CA ILE A 110 28.78 11.08 -8.12
C ILE A 110 29.68 11.43 -9.30
N GLU A 111 30.85 10.78 -9.41
CA GLU A 111 31.77 10.94 -10.54
C GLU A 111 31.09 10.58 -11.87
N MET A 112 30.43 9.44 -11.94
CA MET A 112 29.65 9.04 -13.13
C MET A 112 28.50 10.01 -13.45
N LYS A 113 27.82 10.59 -12.43
CA LYS A 113 26.76 11.60 -12.64
C LYS A 113 27.32 12.94 -13.13
N ILE A 114 28.56 13.27 -12.78
CA ILE A 114 29.27 14.45 -13.29
C ILE A 114 29.69 14.20 -14.74
N GLU A 115 30.26 13.04 -15.03
CA GLU A 115 30.71 12.63 -16.38
C GLU A 115 29.55 12.49 -17.39
N HIS A 116 28.39 12.00 -16.97
CA HIS A 116 27.22 11.87 -17.86
C HIS A 116 26.47 13.17 -18.12
N ASN A 117 26.62 14.20 -17.28
CA ASN A 117 25.91 15.48 -17.43
C ASN A 117 26.77 16.60 -18.07
N VAL A 118 27.93 16.27 -18.64
CA VAL A 118 28.91 17.24 -19.22
C VAL A 118 28.34 18.09 -20.36
N GLY A 119 27.18 17.74 -20.92
CA GLY A 119 26.55 18.51 -22.00
C GLY A 119 25.76 19.76 -21.57
N ASN A 120 25.41 19.94 -20.29
CA ASN A 120 24.38 20.94 -19.92
C ASN A 120 24.56 21.66 -18.56
N ILE A 121 25.76 21.71 -17.99
CA ILE A 121 25.96 22.23 -16.62
C ILE A 121 26.83 23.50 -16.58
N ASP A 122 26.27 24.55 -15.98
CA ASP A 122 26.92 25.82 -15.62
C ASP A 122 27.90 25.65 -14.44
N ARG A 123 29.00 26.43 -14.42
CA ARG A 123 30.10 26.30 -13.43
C ARG A 123 29.62 26.40 -11.98
N GLU A 124 28.52 27.09 -11.71
CA GLU A 124 27.95 27.18 -10.35
C GLU A 124 27.11 25.97 -9.91
N GLN A 125 26.62 25.15 -10.84
CA GLN A 125 26.07 23.84 -10.47
C GLN A 125 27.17 22.84 -10.13
N ILE A 126 28.31 22.88 -10.83
CA ILE A 126 29.52 22.11 -10.46
C ILE A 126 30.00 22.51 -9.06
N ARG A 127 30.03 23.82 -8.75
CA ARG A 127 30.38 24.31 -7.42
C ARG A 127 29.39 23.88 -6.34
N ARG A 128 28.08 23.82 -6.63
CA ARG A 128 27.06 23.29 -5.71
C ARG A 128 27.17 21.78 -5.50
N VAL A 129 27.53 21.00 -6.52
CA VAL A 129 27.79 19.56 -6.41
C VAL A 129 29.08 19.30 -5.63
N GLN A 130 30.12 20.10 -5.83
CA GLN A 130 31.37 20.08 -5.05
C GLN A 130 31.18 20.59 -3.61
N GLN A 131 30.24 21.50 -3.34
CA GLN A 131 29.89 21.90 -1.97
C GLN A 131 29.03 20.83 -1.26
N LYS A 132 28.20 20.09 -2.02
CA LYS A 132 27.49 18.89 -1.55
C LYS A 132 28.36 17.63 -1.49
N SER A 133 29.63 17.68 -1.94
CA SER A 133 30.51 16.52 -1.95
C SER A 133 31.20 16.25 -0.61
N ALA A 134 30.96 17.07 0.41
CA ALA A 134 31.25 16.67 1.79
C ALA A 134 30.29 15.53 2.16
N ALA A 135 30.82 14.31 2.27
CA ALA A 135 30.05 13.15 2.68
C ALA A 135 29.22 13.48 3.94
N PRO A 136 27.91 13.15 3.97
CA PRO A 136 27.12 13.24 5.18
C PRO A 136 27.86 12.56 6.33
N TRP A 137 27.76 13.12 7.53
CA TRP A 137 28.51 12.61 8.67
C TRP A 137 28.17 11.12 8.90
N GLY A 138 29.19 10.27 8.90
CA GLY A 138 29.03 8.84 9.10
C GLY A 138 28.66 8.03 7.84
N SER A 139 28.64 8.64 6.66
CA SER A 139 28.40 7.91 5.41
C SER A 139 29.49 6.89 5.09
N ASP A 140 30.73 7.21 5.43
CA ASP A 140 31.94 6.41 5.24
C ASP A 140 32.33 5.60 6.49
N THR A 141 31.38 5.40 7.43
CA THR A 141 31.65 4.63 8.64
C THR A 141 31.97 3.18 8.30
N PRO A 142 32.99 2.55 8.93
CA PRO A 142 33.23 1.12 8.79
C PRO A 142 31.99 0.28 9.15
N LEU A 143 31.71 -0.78 8.39
CA LEU A 143 30.50 -1.59 8.55
C LEU A 143 30.43 -2.26 9.93
N ASP A 144 31.56 -2.73 10.45
CA ASP A 144 31.69 -3.30 11.79
C ASP A 144 31.31 -2.30 12.89
N VAL A 145 31.74 -1.05 12.77
CA VAL A 145 31.36 0.05 13.67
C VAL A 145 29.87 0.34 13.56
N PHE A 146 29.33 0.41 12.33
CA PHE A 146 27.92 0.65 12.10
C PHE A 146 27.05 -0.44 12.73
N THR A 147 27.35 -1.71 12.45
CA THR A 147 26.64 -2.86 13.02
C THR A 147 26.74 -2.89 14.54
N TYR A 148 27.92 -2.61 15.11
CA TYR A 148 28.10 -2.57 16.56
C TYR A 148 27.22 -1.51 17.22
N ILE A 149 27.20 -0.28 16.68
CA ILE A 149 26.39 0.82 17.24
C ILE A 149 24.90 0.49 17.18
N LEU A 150 24.42 -0.11 16.08
CA LEU A 150 23.01 -0.50 15.95
C LEU A 150 22.63 -1.62 16.91
N LEU A 151 23.51 -2.60 17.10
CA LEU A 151 23.28 -3.69 18.06
C LEU A 151 23.29 -3.18 19.50
N GLU A 152 24.26 -2.34 19.85
CA GLU A 152 24.33 -1.75 21.19
C GLU A 152 23.12 -0.83 21.44
N ALA A 153 22.69 -0.08 20.43
CA ALA A 153 21.49 0.74 20.50
C ALA A 153 20.25 -0.12 20.68
N SER A 154 20.11 -1.22 19.92
CA SER A 154 18.93 -2.08 19.99
C SER A 154 18.78 -2.69 21.38
N MET A 155 19.88 -3.07 22.02
CA MET A 155 19.85 -3.61 23.38
C MET A 155 19.54 -2.53 24.43
N ARG A 156 20.13 -1.33 24.32
CA ARG A 156 20.00 -0.29 25.36
C ARG A 156 18.71 0.53 25.28
N LEU A 157 18.15 0.69 24.08
CA LEU A 157 17.00 1.56 23.82
C LEU A 157 15.68 0.80 23.76
N ASN A 158 15.67 -0.52 24.01
CA ASN A 158 14.44 -1.30 24.05
C ASN A 158 13.50 -0.79 25.15
N PRO A 159 12.25 -0.42 24.82
CA PRO A 159 11.29 0.09 25.78
C PRO A 159 10.73 -0.97 26.73
N SER A 160 10.64 -2.23 26.28
CA SER A 160 9.83 -3.29 26.90
C SER A 160 10.69 -4.38 27.58
N ASP A 161 11.87 -4.71 27.04
CA ASP A 161 12.81 -5.64 27.68
C ASP A 161 14.27 -5.43 27.22
N LYS A 162 15.22 -5.32 28.16
CA LYS A 162 16.67 -5.20 27.86
C LYS A 162 17.30 -6.51 27.38
N SER A 163 16.61 -7.65 27.53
CA SER A 163 17.08 -8.97 27.11
C SER A 163 16.85 -9.26 25.62
N ILE A 164 15.95 -8.51 24.98
CA ILE A 164 15.58 -8.67 23.57
C ILE A 164 16.08 -7.45 22.76
N PRO A 165 16.72 -7.63 21.59
CA PRO A 165 17.14 -6.50 20.75
C PRO A 165 15.94 -5.70 20.22
N TYR A 166 15.96 -4.37 20.38
CA TYR A 166 15.00 -3.45 19.77
C TYR A 166 15.22 -3.30 18.26
N THR A 167 14.34 -3.88 17.46
CA THR A 167 14.45 -3.89 15.99
C THR A 167 13.83 -2.67 15.30
N ASP A 168 13.08 -1.83 16.04
CA ASP A 168 12.14 -0.87 15.46
C ASP A 168 12.60 0.59 15.62
N PHE A 169 13.80 0.90 15.11
CA PHE A 169 14.27 2.27 15.00
C PHE A 169 13.57 2.98 13.85
N ALA A 170 12.46 3.69 14.13
CA ALA A 170 11.76 4.48 13.13
C ALA A 170 12.72 5.51 12.48
N VAL A 171 13.10 5.28 11.22
CA VAL A 171 14.08 6.11 10.47
C VAL A 171 13.56 7.53 10.21
N LYS A 172 12.23 7.68 10.13
CA LYS A 172 11.51 8.96 10.00
C LYS A 172 10.23 8.91 10.83
N GLY A 173 10.07 9.80 11.80
CA GLY A 173 8.88 9.90 12.65
C GLY A 173 8.52 11.35 12.99
N ASN A 174 7.30 11.56 13.51
CA ASN A 174 6.84 12.89 13.94
C ASN A 174 7.67 13.43 15.11
N ASP A 175 8.35 12.55 15.84
CA ASP A 175 9.33 12.88 16.88
C ASP A 175 10.49 13.70 16.33
N MET A 176 10.98 13.38 15.12
CA MET A 176 12.07 14.11 14.46
C MET A 176 11.65 15.50 13.96
N GLU A 177 10.44 15.61 13.42
CA GLU A 177 9.87 16.91 13.04
C GLU A 177 9.58 17.75 14.27
N SER A 178 8.93 17.17 15.29
CA SER A 178 8.68 17.82 16.58
C SER A 178 9.99 18.30 17.21
N PHE A 179 11.04 17.48 17.17
CA PHE A 179 12.37 17.86 17.64
C PHE A 179 12.92 19.05 16.85
N HIS A 180 12.82 19.03 15.51
CA HIS A 180 13.28 20.13 14.66
C HIS A 180 12.56 21.46 14.96
N PHE A 181 11.24 21.42 15.15
CA PHE A 181 10.45 22.59 15.54
C PHE A 181 10.80 23.06 16.96
N GLN A 182 10.85 22.14 17.93
CA GLN A 182 11.13 22.45 19.33
C GLN A 182 12.55 22.99 19.52
N SER A 183 13.53 22.49 18.75
CA SER A 183 14.91 22.96 18.77
C SER A 183 15.12 24.29 18.05
N GLY A 184 14.05 24.92 17.53
CA GLY A 184 14.12 26.19 16.84
C GLY A 184 14.63 26.12 15.40
N GLY A 185 14.65 24.93 14.78
CA GLY A 185 15.22 24.70 13.45
C GLY A 185 14.64 25.56 12.31
N PRO A 186 13.32 25.82 12.26
CA PRO A 186 12.71 26.72 11.28
C PRO A 186 12.91 28.22 11.55
N TYR A 187 13.47 28.59 12.71
CA TYR A 187 13.53 29.97 13.17
C TYR A 187 14.92 30.58 12.92
N ALA A 188 14.96 31.92 12.82
CA ALA A 188 16.23 32.64 12.74
C ALA A 188 17.06 32.44 14.02
N ILE A 189 18.40 32.47 13.94
CA ILE A 189 19.34 32.09 15.02
C ILE A 189 19.02 32.81 16.36
N ASN A 190 18.61 34.07 16.30
CA ASN A 190 18.22 34.86 17.46
C ASN A 190 16.94 34.35 18.15
N GLN A 191 15.98 33.83 17.38
CA GLN A 191 14.73 33.25 17.88
C GLN A 191 14.87 31.77 18.25
N ALA A 192 15.74 31.04 17.54
CA ALA A 192 16.02 29.63 17.79
C ALA A 192 16.54 29.39 19.22
N ASN A 193 17.41 30.27 19.72
CA ASN A 193 17.92 30.18 21.09
C ASN A 193 16.82 30.33 22.16
N MET A 194 15.83 31.19 21.92
CA MET A 194 14.69 31.36 22.84
C MET A 194 13.80 30.12 22.82
N LYS A 195 13.45 29.63 21.62
CA LYS A 195 12.64 28.42 21.44
C LYS A 195 13.30 27.16 22.02
N LEU A 196 14.62 27.04 21.86
CA LEU A 196 15.38 25.93 22.45
C LEU A 196 15.32 25.93 23.97
N LYS A 197 15.43 27.11 24.60
CA LYS A 197 15.33 27.25 26.07
C LYS A 197 13.91 26.97 26.57
N GLU A 198 12.90 27.50 25.88
CA GLU A 198 11.48 27.28 26.22
C GLU A 198 11.09 25.80 26.18
N ASN A 199 11.65 25.05 25.23
CA ASN A 199 11.28 23.65 25.01
C ASN A 199 12.28 22.64 25.60
N LEU A 200 13.23 23.07 26.43
CA LEU A 200 14.36 22.23 26.84
C LEU A 200 13.93 20.90 27.48
N ASP A 201 12.91 20.93 28.34
CA ASP A 201 12.39 19.72 29.00
C ASP A 201 11.67 18.79 28.02
N SER A 202 10.86 19.34 27.11
CA SER A 202 10.19 18.59 26.04
C SER A 202 11.21 17.94 25.10
N ILE A 203 12.28 18.66 24.74
CA ILE A 203 13.38 18.17 23.92
C ILE A 203 14.13 17.06 24.64
N LYS A 204 14.42 17.24 25.94
CA LYS A 204 15.05 16.20 26.77
C LYS A 204 14.19 14.94 26.79
N HIS A 205 12.88 15.08 27.01
CA HIS A 205 11.94 13.97 26.95
C HIS A 205 11.89 13.29 25.57
N LEU A 206 11.89 14.06 24.47
CA LEU A 206 11.97 13.49 23.12
C LEU A 206 13.27 12.70 22.88
N ILE A 207 14.41 13.18 23.39
CA ILE A 207 15.70 12.51 23.23
C ILE A 207 15.82 11.26 24.11
N THR A 208 15.37 11.34 25.37
CA THR A 208 15.68 10.33 26.39
C THR A 208 14.51 9.46 26.82
N GLY A 209 13.26 9.92 26.61
CA GLY A 209 12.04 9.29 27.13
C GLY A 209 11.05 8.82 26.08
N TYR A 210 11.11 9.35 24.85
CA TYR A 210 10.15 8.97 23.81
C TYR A 210 10.40 7.56 23.30
N LYS A 211 9.57 6.64 23.78
CA LYS A 211 9.51 5.23 23.38
C LYS A 211 8.37 5.06 22.39
N MET A 212 8.60 4.26 21.34
CA MET A 212 7.49 3.86 20.46
C MET A 212 6.47 3.12 21.32
N PRO A 213 5.17 3.48 21.28
CA PRO A 213 4.18 2.81 22.11
C PRO A 213 4.08 1.34 21.70
N ASP A 214 4.10 0.45 22.68
CA ASP A 214 3.87 -0.98 22.49
C ASP A 214 2.36 -1.28 22.56
N VAL A 215 1.99 -2.52 22.25
CA VAL A 215 0.59 -2.95 22.24
C VAL A 215 -0.05 -2.77 23.61
N GLN A 216 0.68 -3.04 24.69
CA GLN A 216 0.18 -2.89 26.05
C GLN A 216 -0.17 -1.42 26.33
N LYS A 217 0.75 -0.49 26.05
CA LYS A 217 0.51 0.93 26.30
C LYS A 217 -0.67 1.47 25.49
N ILE A 218 -0.78 1.09 24.22
CA ILE A 218 -1.92 1.48 23.37
C ILE A 218 -3.22 0.87 23.92
N THR A 219 -3.20 -0.38 24.38
CA THR A 219 -4.35 -1.06 24.96
C THR A 219 -4.82 -0.39 26.24
N GLU A 220 -3.91 0.01 27.14
CA GLU A 220 -4.22 0.76 28.36
C GLU A 220 -4.86 2.11 28.04
N ASP A 221 -4.29 2.85 27.08
CA ASP A 221 -4.83 4.14 26.66
C ASP A 221 -6.22 3.97 26.00
N LEU A 222 -6.42 2.95 25.15
CA LEU A 222 -7.72 2.62 24.57
C LEU A 222 -8.75 2.20 25.63
N GLN A 223 -8.34 1.44 26.65
CA GLN A 223 -9.22 1.07 27.76
C GLN A 223 -9.64 2.32 28.55
N SER A 224 -8.74 3.25 28.80
CA SER A 224 -9.10 4.52 29.45
C SER A 224 -10.11 5.32 28.63
N LEU A 225 -10.03 5.28 27.29
CA LEU A 225 -11.00 5.91 26.42
C LEU A 225 -12.35 5.19 26.48
N LEU A 226 -12.36 3.86 26.52
CA LEU A 226 -13.60 3.07 26.70
C LEU A 226 -14.30 3.45 28.00
N ASP A 227 -13.54 3.58 29.08
CA ASP A 227 -14.07 3.93 30.41
C ASP A 227 -14.70 5.33 30.40
N LEU A 228 -14.28 6.21 29.48
CA LEU A 228 -14.86 7.53 29.21
C LEU A 228 -16.02 7.51 28.20
N GLY A 229 -16.42 6.33 27.71
CA GLY A 229 -17.55 6.14 26.79
C GLY A 229 -17.18 6.09 25.30
N PHE A 230 -15.89 6.02 24.96
CA PHE A 230 -15.46 5.79 23.58
C PHE A 230 -15.97 4.44 23.07
N LYS A 231 -16.36 4.38 21.79
CA LYS A 231 -16.84 3.15 21.14
C LYS A 231 -15.94 2.81 19.94
N PRO A 232 -15.12 1.76 20.01
CA PRO A 232 -14.21 1.37 18.93
C PRO A 232 -14.96 0.58 17.85
N THR A 233 -15.82 1.27 17.10
CA THR A 233 -16.53 0.67 15.97
C THR A 233 -15.56 0.36 14.82
N ASN A 234 -15.94 -0.55 13.92
CA ASN A 234 -15.12 -0.89 12.76
C ASN A 234 -14.78 0.34 11.91
N THR A 235 -15.74 1.25 11.74
CA THR A 235 -15.56 2.53 11.04
C THR A 235 -14.49 3.40 11.70
N VAL A 236 -14.54 3.56 13.03
CA VAL A 236 -13.56 4.36 13.78
C VAL A 236 -12.16 3.74 13.71
N ILE A 237 -12.06 2.42 13.83
CA ILE A 237 -10.78 1.71 13.69
C ILE A 237 -10.20 1.95 12.30
N LEU A 238 -11.02 1.86 11.25
CA LEU A 238 -10.60 2.11 9.89
C LEU A 238 -10.19 3.57 9.65
N ASP A 239 -10.89 4.55 10.24
CA ASP A 239 -10.50 5.96 10.21
C ASP A 239 -9.11 6.17 10.82
N ILE A 240 -8.81 5.48 11.91
CA ILE A 240 -7.49 5.51 12.54
C ILE A 240 -6.45 4.89 11.61
N LEU A 241 -6.73 3.73 10.98
CA LEU A 241 -5.80 3.15 10.01
C LEU A 241 -5.54 4.09 8.83
N GLN A 242 -6.56 4.78 8.35
CA GLN A 242 -6.43 5.79 7.29
C GLN A 242 -5.60 7.00 7.73
N LEU A 243 -5.73 7.45 8.99
CA LEU A 243 -4.88 8.50 9.56
C LEU A 243 -3.39 8.11 9.54
N PHE A 244 -3.10 6.83 9.73
CA PHE A 244 -1.74 6.28 9.73
C PHE A 244 -1.31 5.68 8.39
N GLU A 245 -2.00 5.95 7.27
CA GLU A 245 -1.79 5.30 5.95
C GLU A 245 -0.30 5.19 5.53
N ASN A 246 0.49 6.25 5.73
CA ASN A 246 1.91 6.30 5.33
C ASN A 246 2.87 5.59 6.31
N ARG A 247 2.34 5.10 7.44
CA ARG A 247 3.07 4.48 8.54
C ARG A 247 2.48 3.15 8.99
N LEU A 248 1.50 2.62 8.27
CA LEU A 248 0.86 1.34 8.60
C LEU A 248 1.87 0.19 8.67
N GLU A 249 2.93 0.21 7.86
CA GLU A 249 3.99 -0.79 7.94
C GLU A 249 4.78 -0.77 9.26
N ILE A 250 4.75 0.35 9.99
CA ILE A 250 5.51 0.53 11.24
C ILE A 250 4.61 0.33 12.46
N ILE A 251 3.38 0.88 12.44
CA ILE A 251 2.51 0.92 13.63
C ILE A 251 1.19 0.17 13.45
N GLY A 252 0.81 -0.18 12.21
CA GLY A 252 -0.51 -0.72 11.90
C GLY A 252 -0.82 -2.03 12.65
N GLU A 253 0.15 -2.95 12.73
CA GLU A 253 -0.01 -4.22 13.45
C GLU A 253 -0.27 -3.98 14.94
N ARG A 254 0.49 -3.07 15.56
CA ARG A 254 0.31 -2.73 16.98
C ARG A 254 -1.07 -2.13 17.24
N ILE A 255 -1.54 -1.25 16.36
CA ILE A 255 -2.88 -0.65 16.45
C ILE A 255 -3.95 -1.74 16.39
N ILE A 256 -3.89 -2.64 15.42
CA ILE A 256 -4.87 -3.70 15.29
C ILE A 256 -4.85 -4.65 16.49
N CYS A 257 -3.67 -5.14 16.91
CA CYS A 257 -3.55 -6.01 18.08
C CYS A 257 -4.15 -5.36 19.34
N SER A 258 -3.98 -4.04 19.50
CA SER A 258 -4.55 -3.31 20.63
C SER A 258 -6.08 -3.27 20.56
N PHE A 259 -6.66 -2.99 19.39
CA PHE A 259 -8.11 -3.00 19.22
C PHE A 259 -8.74 -4.38 19.42
N ILE A 260 -8.08 -5.44 18.96
CA ILE A 260 -8.51 -6.83 19.21
C ILE A 260 -8.50 -7.12 20.72
N SER A 261 -7.42 -6.74 21.40
CA SER A 261 -7.26 -6.95 22.85
C SER A 261 -8.35 -6.26 23.66
N VAL A 262 -8.76 -5.06 23.23
CA VAL A 262 -9.80 -4.28 23.89
C VAL A 262 -11.21 -4.82 23.60
N ARG A 263 -11.44 -5.41 22.43
CA ARG A 263 -12.77 -5.93 22.05
C ARG A 263 -13.09 -7.32 22.59
N LYS A 264 -12.11 -8.04 23.15
CA LYS A 264 -12.16 -9.28 23.99
C LYS A 264 -12.98 -10.49 23.50
N ASN A 265 -13.91 -10.35 22.56
CA ASN A 265 -14.93 -11.34 22.19
C ASN A 265 -15.10 -11.52 20.66
N GLU A 266 -14.20 -10.99 19.84
CA GLU A 266 -14.26 -11.14 18.38
C GLU A 266 -13.21 -12.12 17.89
N ASN A 267 -13.63 -13.10 17.09
CA ASN A 267 -12.71 -13.95 16.34
C ASN A 267 -11.87 -13.05 15.41
N LEU A 268 -10.56 -13.33 15.31
CA LEU A 268 -9.64 -12.62 14.42
C LEU A 268 -10.20 -12.53 12.99
N TYR A 269 -10.67 -13.64 12.44
CA TYR A 269 -11.26 -13.68 11.10
C TYR A 269 -12.44 -12.71 10.96
N ASP A 270 -13.37 -12.71 11.90
CA ASP A 270 -14.56 -11.86 11.87
C ASP A 270 -14.23 -10.39 12.07
N PHE A 271 -13.29 -10.07 12.96
CA PHE A 271 -12.80 -8.71 13.19
C PHE A 271 -12.28 -8.10 11.88
N TYR A 272 -11.39 -8.80 11.18
CA TYR A 272 -10.83 -8.27 9.94
C TYR A 272 -11.80 -8.32 8.78
N LYS A 273 -12.66 -9.36 8.70
CA LYS A 273 -13.75 -9.40 7.72
C LYS A 273 -14.61 -8.14 7.84
N MET A 274 -14.98 -7.75 9.05
CA MET A 274 -15.76 -6.54 9.27
C MET A 274 -14.99 -5.26 8.97
N LEU A 275 -13.68 -5.18 9.26
CA LEU A 275 -12.86 -4.05 8.82
C LEU A 275 -12.77 -3.95 7.30
N VAL A 276 -12.64 -5.08 6.59
CA VAL A 276 -12.64 -5.11 5.13
C VAL A 276 -13.99 -4.65 4.59
N VAL A 277 -15.11 -5.12 5.17
CA VAL A 277 -16.46 -4.63 4.82
C VAL A 277 -16.52 -3.11 4.90
N GLU A 278 -16.09 -2.51 6.02
CA GLU A 278 -16.05 -1.04 6.14
C GLU A 278 -15.11 -0.37 5.13
N ALA A 279 -14.00 -1.01 4.77
CA ALA A 279 -13.01 -0.45 3.86
C ALA A 279 -13.48 -0.41 2.40
N ILE A 280 -14.30 -1.38 2.00
CA ILE A 280 -14.72 -1.53 0.59
C ILE A 280 -16.10 -0.94 0.31
N LYS A 281 -16.85 -0.51 1.33
CA LYS A 281 -18.16 0.15 1.20
C LYS A 281 -18.16 1.29 0.16
N PRO A 282 -19.29 1.52 -0.53
CA PRO A 282 -19.37 2.46 -1.65
C PRO A 282 -19.25 3.93 -1.22
N ASP A 283 -19.74 4.26 -0.02
CA ASP A 283 -19.65 5.59 0.61
C ASP A 283 -18.28 5.87 1.26
N ARG A 284 -17.40 4.86 1.31
CA ARG A 284 -16.08 4.99 1.93
C ARG A 284 -15.11 5.77 1.04
N ASN A 285 -14.68 6.94 1.51
CA ASN A 285 -13.68 7.76 0.84
C ASN A 285 -12.25 7.39 1.28
N LEU A 286 -11.74 6.27 0.77
CA LEU A 286 -10.30 6.00 0.85
C LEU A 286 -9.55 7.01 -0.02
N LYS A 287 -8.35 7.43 0.40
CA LYS A 287 -7.50 8.32 -0.42
C LYS A 287 -6.45 7.56 -1.22
N LYS A 288 -6.01 6.42 -0.68
CA LYS A 288 -4.95 5.61 -1.26
C LYS A 288 -5.17 4.12 -0.96
N ILE A 289 -4.43 3.27 -1.66
CA ILE A 289 -4.53 1.81 -1.59
C ILE A 289 -3.79 1.21 -0.38
N GLU A 290 -3.06 2.01 0.39
CA GLU A 290 -2.16 1.60 1.46
C GLU A 290 -2.92 0.86 2.57
N VAL A 291 -4.13 1.31 2.89
CA VAL A 291 -5.00 0.62 3.87
C VAL A 291 -5.36 -0.77 3.37
N LEU A 292 -5.77 -0.91 2.10
CA LEU A 292 -6.10 -2.21 1.50
C LEU A 292 -4.88 -3.13 1.40
N ASN A 293 -3.72 -2.58 1.01
CA ASN A 293 -2.45 -3.31 0.99
C ASN A 293 -2.06 -3.81 2.38
N PHE A 294 -2.28 -2.99 3.41
CA PHE A 294 -1.99 -3.37 4.79
C PHE A 294 -2.93 -4.49 5.27
N LEU A 295 -4.24 -4.36 5.03
CA LEU A 295 -5.22 -5.39 5.39
C LEU A 295 -4.94 -6.72 4.66
N GLU A 296 -4.56 -6.67 3.40
CA GLU A 296 -4.18 -7.85 2.61
C GLU A 296 -2.92 -8.53 3.15
N LYS A 297 -1.84 -7.76 3.39
CA LYS A 297 -0.58 -8.26 3.94
C LYS A 297 -0.76 -8.96 5.29
N THR A 298 -1.71 -8.50 6.09
CA THR A 298 -1.94 -9.00 7.45
C THR A 298 -2.40 -10.47 7.46
N PHE A 299 -3.09 -10.95 6.41
CA PHE A 299 -3.58 -12.34 6.32
C PHE A 299 -2.85 -13.25 5.34
N ARG A 300 -1.81 -12.75 4.66
CA ARG A 300 -1.02 -13.52 3.68
C ARG A 300 -1.91 -14.37 2.76
N ASP A 301 -1.83 -15.69 2.86
CA ASP A 301 -2.47 -16.66 1.95
C ASP A 301 -4.01 -16.72 2.08
N GLU A 302 -4.60 -16.19 3.16
CA GLU A 302 -6.06 -16.19 3.37
C GLU A 302 -6.75 -14.87 3.01
N SER A 303 -5.97 -13.83 2.65
CA SER A 303 -6.48 -12.49 2.36
C SER A 303 -7.61 -12.52 1.32
N GLY A 304 -7.41 -13.24 0.21
CA GLY A 304 -8.41 -13.38 -0.84
C GLY A 304 -9.75 -13.94 -0.35
N LYS A 305 -9.75 -14.91 0.57
CA LYS A 305 -10.99 -15.48 1.14
C LYS A 305 -11.75 -14.45 1.97
N ILE A 306 -11.03 -13.66 2.77
CA ILE A 306 -11.62 -12.61 3.61
C ILE A 306 -12.27 -11.54 2.74
N PHE A 307 -11.58 -11.09 1.68
CA PHE A 307 -12.14 -10.12 0.74
C PHE A 307 -13.39 -10.65 0.03
N ILE A 308 -13.39 -11.91 -0.44
CA ILE A 308 -14.58 -12.54 -1.03
C ILE A 308 -15.72 -12.60 -0.01
N SER A 309 -15.42 -13.02 1.22
CA SER A 309 -16.43 -13.13 2.28
C SER A 309 -17.02 -11.77 2.66
N ALA A 310 -16.21 -10.71 2.66
CA ALA A 310 -16.66 -9.34 2.88
C ALA A 310 -17.51 -8.81 1.71
N MET A 311 -17.11 -9.10 0.46
CA MET A 311 -17.87 -8.79 -0.74
C MET A 311 -19.27 -9.42 -0.70
N GLY A 312 -19.35 -10.70 -0.34
CA GLY A 312 -20.62 -11.42 -0.21
C GLY A 312 -21.54 -10.83 0.86
N LEU A 313 -21.01 -10.42 2.02
CA LEU A 313 -21.82 -9.76 3.05
C LEU A 313 -22.44 -8.44 2.57
N ILE A 314 -21.70 -7.64 1.80
CA ILE A 314 -22.23 -6.38 1.26
C ILE A 314 -23.33 -6.66 0.23
N GLU A 315 -23.13 -7.66 -0.62
CA GLU A 315 -24.12 -8.08 -1.61
C GLU A 315 -25.42 -8.57 -0.96
N GLU A 316 -25.31 -9.41 0.07
CA GLU A 316 -26.44 -9.90 0.87
C GLU A 316 -27.20 -8.74 1.54
N ASN A 317 -26.48 -7.82 2.20
CA ASN A 317 -27.08 -6.65 2.84
C ASN A 317 -27.81 -5.75 1.83
N SER A 318 -27.20 -5.51 0.66
CA SER A 318 -27.82 -4.72 -0.41
C SER A 318 -29.08 -5.37 -0.99
N SER A 319 -29.17 -6.70 -0.95
CA SER A 319 -30.34 -7.46 -1.40
C SER A 319 -31.48 -7.41 -0.38
N ILE A 320 -31.15 -7.43 0.92
CA ILE A 320 -32.12 -7.32 2.02
C ILE A 320 -32.76 -5.93 2.04
N ASP A 321 -31.98 -4.87 1.83
CA ASP A 321 -32.50 -3.50 1.82
C ASP A 321 -33.49 -3.29 0.66
N LYS A 322 -33.26 -3.92 -0.50
CA LYS A 322 -34.24 -3.95 -1.62
C LYS A 322 -35.58 -4.60 -1.25
N ILE A 323 -35.58 -5.65 -0.42
CA ILE A 323 -36.81 -6.35 0.02
C ILE A 323 -37.58 -5.49 1.03
N LYS A 324 -36.89 -4.76 1.90
CA LYS A 324 -37.52 -3.84 2.85
C LYS A 324 -38.18 -2.66 2.14
N ASP A 325 -37.51 -2.10 1.14
CA ASP A 325 -38.04 -0.99 0.35
C ASP A 325 -39.23 -1.44 -0.54
N SER A 326 -39.20 -2.66 -1.11
CA SER A 326 -40.34 -3.19 -1.88
C SER A 326 -41.58 -3.48 -1.01
N ASN A 327 -41.37 -3.92 0.24
CA ASN A 327 -42.48 -4.18 1.18
C ASN A 327 -43.07 -2.89 1.76
N HIS A 328 -42.31 -1.79 1.79
CA HIS A 328 -42.82 -0.50 2.22
C HIS A 328 -43.68 0.19 1.16
N VAL A 329 -43.45 -0.08 -0.14
CA VAL A 329 -44.27 0.45 -1.24
C VAL A 329 -45.60 -0.30 -1.40
N ASN A 330 -45.65 -1.59 -1.04
CA ASN A 330 -46.87 -2.40 -1.15
C ASN A 330 -47.86 -2.22 0.01
N ASN A 331 -47.46 -1.61 1.13
CA ASN A 331 -48.32 -1.39 2.30
C ASN A 331 -48.96 0.02 2.37
N THR A 332 -48.66 0.92 1.44
CA THR A 332 -49.24 2.28 1.43
C THR A 332 -50.48 2.42 0.52
N ASN A 333 -50.89 1.37 -0.18
CA ASN A 333 -52.05 1.39 -1.08
C ASN A 333 -53.37 0.91 -0.45
N HIS A 334 -53.45 0.71 0.87
CA HIS A 334 -54.70 0.23 1.50
C HIS A 334 -55.23 1.00 2.70
N VAL A 335 -54.70 2.17 3.04
CA VAL A 335 -55.31 3.07 4.03
C VAL A 335 -55.17 4.51 3.57
N ASN A 336 -56.13 4.99 2.77
CA ASN A 336 -56.54 6.39 2.70
C ASN A 336 -57.80 6.47 1.84
N ASN A 337 -58.90 5.99 2.39
CA ASN A 337 -60.23 6.42 1.99
C ASN A 337 -61.04 6.58 3.27
N ILE A 338 -61.58 7.79 3.47
CA ILE A 338 -62.53 8.28 4.49
C ILE A 338 -62.02 9.57 5.17
N ASN A 339 -62.80 10.62 4.91
CA ASN A 339 -63.00 11.91 5.60
C ASN A 339 -62.28 13.18 5.10
N ASN A 340 -63.02 13.83 4.19
CA ASN A 340 -63.17 15.27 3.99
C ASN A 340 -63.14 16.11 5.29
N ASN A 341 -62.48 17.27 5.24
CA ASN A 341 -63.14 18.59 5.14
C ASN A 341 -62.15 19.76 5.27
N ASN A 342 -62.38 20.79 4.43
CA ASN A 342 -62.19 22.22 4.70
C ASN A 342 -60.77 22.84 4.71
N ILE A 343 -60.38 23.54 3.63
CA ILE A 343 -60.49 25.01 3.47
C ILE A 343 -59.81 25.49 2.17
N ASN A 344 -60.50 26.40 1.50
CA ASN A 344 -60.18 27.13 0.26
C ASN A 344 -58.82 27.86 0.26
N ASN A 345 -58.16 27.93 -0.90
CA ASN A 345 -58.16 29.17 -1.70
C ASN A 345 -57.50 29.02 -3.09
N GLN A 346 -58.33 29.34 -4.08
CA GLN A 346 -58.12 29.93 -5.41
C GLN A 346 -56.67 30.24 -5.85
N TYR A 347 -56.32 29.76 -7.05
CA TYR A 347 -56.22 30.60 -8.26
C TYR A 347 -56.44 29.75 -9.51
N GLU A 348 -57.43 30.16 -10.32
CA GLU A 348 -57.68 29.69 -11.68
C GLU A 348 -56.62 30.24 -12.65
N GLN A 349 -56.20 29.43 -13.64
CA GLN A 349 -56.45 29.79 -15.03
C GLN A 349 -56.36 28.58 -15.99
N ASN A 350 -57.39 28.51 -16.81
CA ASN A 350 -57.74 27.53 -17.84
C ASN A 350 -56.66 27.22 -18.88
N SER A 351 -56.63 25.96 -19.35
CA SER A 351 -56.71 25.55 -20.77
C SER A 351 -56.88 24.02 -20.85
N GLN A 352 -57.98 23.55 -21.45
CA GLN A 352 -58.23 22.12 -21.80
C GLN A 352 -57.67 21.79 -23.21
N PRO A 353 -57.94 20.60 -23.80
CA PRO A 353 -57.28 19.32 -23.52
C PRO A 353 -56.76 18.68 -24.82
N GLU A 354 -55.64 17.94 -24.79
CA GLU A 354 -55.36 17.00 -25.87
C GLU A 354 -55.06 15.62 -25.30
N ASN A 355 -55.95 14.70 -25.69
CA ASN A 355 -55.87 13.27 -25.51
C ASN A 355 -54.51 12.76 -26.00
N ASN A 356 -53.86 11.93 -25.19
CA ASN A 356 -53.10 10.80 -25.71
C ASN A 356 -53.06 9.71 -24.65
N ASP A 357 -53.98 8.76 -24.82
CA ASP A 357 -53.88 7.40 -24.30
C ASP A 357 -52.59 6.76 -24.83
N HIS A 358 -51.55 6.73 -23.99
CA HIS A 358 -50.51 5.71 -24.07
C HIS A 358 -50.06 5.37 -22.65
N ASN A 359 -50.89 4.59 -21.95
CA ASN A 359 -50.43 3.77 -20.83
C ASN A 359 -49.50 2.68 -21.39
N SER A 360 -48.26 3.07 -21.73
CA SER A 360 -47.15 2.13 -21.73
C SER A 360 -46.75 1.94 -20.27
N VAL A 361 -47.07 0.77 -19.72
CA VAL A 361 -46.53 0.34 -18.42
C VAL A 361 -45.01 0.22 -18.62
N LYS A 362 -44.29 1.31 -18.34
CA LYS A 362 -42.82 1.29 -18.25
C LYS A 362 -42.46 0.34 -17.12
N PHE A 363 -42.03 -0.86 -17.46
CA PHE A 363 -41.26 -1.71 -16.56
C PHE A 363 -39.94 -0.99 -16.26
N SER A 364 -39.93 -0.10 -15.27
CA SER A 364 -38.70 0.52 -14.80
C SER A 364 -37.89 -0.53 -14.04
N VAL A 365 -36.80 -1.00 -14.64
CA VAL A 365 -35.84 -1.86 -13.95
C VAL A 365 -35.19 -1.01 -12.86
N PRO A 366 -35.25 -1.39 -11.57
CA PRO A 366 -34.68 -0.58 -10.51
C PRO A 366 -33.16 -0.42 -10.69
N TYR A 367 -32.68 0.83 -10.55
CA TYR A 367 -31.27 1.16 -10.64
C TYR A 367 -30.43 0.36 -9.62
N LYS A 368 -29.31 -0.24 -10.06
CA LYS A 368 -28.34 -0.93 -9.21
C LYS A 368 -27.06 -0.08 -9.10
N PRO A 369 -26.77 0.56 -7.96
CA PRO A 369 -25.48 1.24 -7.75
C PRO A 369 -24.33 0.25 -7.64
N LEU A 370 -23.10 0.74 -7.83
CA LEU A 370 -21.89 -0.03 -7.54
C LEU A 370 -21.87 -0.43 -6.06
N LEU A 371 -21.52 -1.68 -5.77
CA LEU A 371 -21.51 -2.20 -4.40
C LEU A 371 -20.29 -1.75 -3.61
N TYR A 372 -19.21 -1.34 -4.28
CA TYR A 372 -17.94 -1.01 -3.64
C TYR A 372 -17.42 0.36 -4.06
N ASN A 373 -16.44 0.91 -3.33
CA ASN A 373 -15.78 2.15 -3.75
C ASN A 373 -14.82 1.94 -4.93
N LEU A 374 -14.58 2.99 -5.72
CA LEU A 374 -13.75 2.95 -6.92
C LEU A 374 -12.29 2.52 -6.66
N ILE A 375 -11.74 2.90 -5.50
CA ILE A 375 -10.37 2.52 -5.13
C ILE A 375 -10.26 1.02 -4.94
N PHE A 376 -11.29 0.37 -4.38
CA PHE A 376 -11.31 -1.08 -4.25
C PHE A 376 -11.34 -1.78 -5.61
N TYR A 377 -12.18 -1.35 -6.55
CA TYR A 377 -12.19 -1.92 -7.91
C TYR A 377 -10.83 -1.77 -8.60
N ASN A 378 -10.18 -0.61 -8.47
CA ASN A 378 -8.85 -0.36 -9.04
C ASN A 378 -7.78 -1.21 -8.37
N TRP A 379 -7.84 -1.34 -7.05
CA TRP A 379 -6.92 -2.15 -6.26
C TRP A 379 -6.98 -3.63 -6.64
N ILE A 380 -8.18 -4.17 -6.90
CA ILE A 380 -8.36 -5.55 -7.35
C ILE A 380 -7.55 -5.84 -8.61
N LEU A 381 -7.63 -4.96 -9.62
CA LEU A 381 -6.88 -5.11 -10.88
C LEU A 381 -5.36 -5.08 -10.66
N ILE A 382 -4.88 -4.30 -9.70
CA ILE A 382 -3.45 -4.19 -9.39
C ILE A 382 -2.94 -5.45 -8.69
N LYS A 383 -3.73 -6.03 -7.78
CA LYS A 383 -3.26 -7.05 -6.83
C LYS A 383 -3.58 -8.48 -7.22
N PHE A 384 -4.79 -8.75 -7.70
CA PHE A 384 -5.22 -10.12 -7.92
C PHE A 384 -4.99 -10.54 -9.38
N PRO A 385 -4.27 -11.65 -9.63
CA PRO A 385 -4.18 -12.19 -10.97
C PRO A 385 -5.56 -12.55 -11.55
N GLU A 386 -5.63 -12.53 -12.88
CA GLU A 386 -6.86 -12.54 -13.69
C GLU A 386 -7.75 -13.78 -13.53
N THR A 387 -7.25 -14.83 -12.86
CA THR A 387 -7.96 -16.10 -12.65
C THR A 387 -8.58 -16.20 -11.26
N LEU A 388 -8.45 -15.17 -10.42
CA LEU A 388 -9.07 -15.15 -9.10
C LEU A 388 -10.53 -14.70 -9.19
N SER A 389 -11.38 -15.40 -8.46
CA SER A 389 -12.82 -15.14 -8.36
C SER A 389 -13.14 -13.69 -7.95
N ILE A 390 -12.27 -13.01 -7.21
CA ILE A 390 -12.45 -11.61 -6.77
C ILE A 390 -12.62 -10.66 -7.96
N ALA A 391 -11.75 -10.74 -8.97
CA ALA A 391 -11.81 -9.86 -10.14
C ALA A 391 -13.07 -10.13 -10.99
N GLN A 392 -13.49 -11.39 -11.05
CA GLN A 392 -14.73 -11.79 -11.72
C GLN A 392 -15.98 -11.26 -10.99
N LEU A 393 -16.03 -11.36 -9.66
CA LEU A 393 -17.13 -10.83 -8.85
C LEU A 393 -17.22 -9.30 -8.98
N ALA A 394 -16.08 -8.62 -8.94
CA ALA A 394 -16.01 -7.18 -9.16
C ALA A 394 -16.54 -6.78 -10.54
N PHE A 395 -16.16 -7.50 -11.60
CA PHE A 395 -16.66 -7.22 -12.94
C PHE A 395 -18.16 -7.52 -13.10
N ASN A 396 -18.67 -8.60 -12.50
CA ASN A 396 -20.11 -8.90 -12.49
C ASN A 396 -20.91 -7.75 -11.90
N ASP A 397 -20.44 -7.18 -10.80
CA ASP A 397 -21.10 -6.02 -10.22
C ASP A 397 -21.05 -4.79 -11.15
N ILE A 398 -19.88 -4.48 -11.71
CA ILE A 398 -19.70 -3.35 -12.64
C ILE A 398 -20.62 -3.48 -13.86
N ILE A 399 -20.68 -4.64 -14.51
CA ILE A 399 -21.48 -4.83 -15.73
C ILE A 399 -22.98 -4.75 -15.42
N GLU A 400 -23.43 -5.34 -14.30
CA GLU A 400 -24.82 -5.23 -13.86
C GLU A 400 -25.21 -3.78 -13.55
N THR A 401 -24.34 -3.04 -12.86
CA THR A 401 -24.55 -1.60 -12.61
C THR A 401 -24.58 -0.81 -13.92
N ARG A 402 -23.65 -1.03 -14.84
CA ARG A 402 -23.58 -0.32 -16.14
C ARG A 402 -24.82 -0.55 -17.00
N ILE A 403 -25.32 -1.78 -17.02
CA ILE A 403 -26.57 -2.16 -17.71
C ILE A 403 -27.77 -1.50 -17.02
N SER A 404 -27.84 -1.55 -15.69
CA SER A 404 -28.94 -0.91 -14.96
C SER A 404 -28.98 0.60 -15.17
N LEU A 405 -27.82 1.26 -15.31
CA LEU A 405 -27.73 2.69 -15.62
C LEU A 405 -28.32 3.00 -16.99
N GLU A 406 -27.98 2.19 -18.00
CA GLU A 406 -28.47 2.37 -19.37
C GLU A 406 -29.99 2.33 -19.42
N LEU A 407 -30.58 1.34 -18.75
CA LEU A 407 -32.03 1.15 -18.70
C LEU A 407 -32.77 2.26 -17.91
N ASN A 408 -32.05 3.09 -17.15
CA ASN A 408 -32.60 4.13 -16.27
C ASN A 408 -32.21 5.56 -16.64
N GLN A 409 -31.68 5.82 -17.84
CA GLN A 409 -31.28 7.17 -18.27
C GLN A 409 -32.48 8.14 -18.43
N ASN A 410 -33.02 8.63 -17.31
CA ASN A 410 -33.95 9.75 -17.25
C ASN A 410 -33.51 10.70 -16.09
N SER A 411 -32.61 11.62 -16.46
CA SER A 411 -32.34 12.95 -15.88
C SER A 411 -32.25 13.13 -14.34
N SER A 412 -31.02 13.02 -13.79
CA SER A 412 -30.59 13.89 -12.67
C SER A 412 -29.07 14.15 -12.70
N LYS A 413 -28.62 15.30 -12.19
CA LYS A 413 -27.19 15.67 -12.09
C LYS A 413 -26.40 14.76 -11.14
N SER A 414 -27.05 14.17 -10.14
CA SER A 414 -26.44 13.15 -9.27
C SER A 414 -26.20 11.82 -9.98
N PHE A 415 -27.00 11.54 -11.01
CA PHE A 415 -26.84 10.39 -11.88
C PHE A 415 -25.64 10.58 -12.81
N GLU A 416 -25.34 11.81 -13.23
CA GLU A 416 -24.25 12.13 -14.16
C GLU A 416 -22.86 11.76 -13.59
N ILE A 417 -22.57 12.10 -12.33
CA ILE A 417 -21.28 11.75 -11.70
C ILE A 417 -21.15 10.22 -11.57
N LYS A 418 -22.17 9.55 -11.00
CA LYS A 418 -22.18 8.10 -10.84
C LYS A 418 -22.14 7.36 -12.18
N TYR A 419 -22.73 7.94 -13.21
CA TYR A 419 -22.69 7.44 -14.58
C TYR A 419 -21.28 7.48 -15.13
N ILE A 420 -20.59 8.63 -15.04
CA ILE A 420 -19.21 8.79 -15.48
C ILE A 420 -18.28 7.81 -14.74
N GLU A 421 -18.40 7.71 -13.42
CA GLU A 421 -17.62 6.78 -12.60
C GLU A 421 -17.82 5.32 -13.02
N THR A 422 -19.08 4.91 -13.21
CA THR A 422 -19.41 3.53 -13.64
C THR A 422 -18.91 3.23 -15.05
N CYS A 423 -19.07 4.18 -15.98
CA CYS A 423 -18.56 4.06 -17.34
C CYS A 423 -17.02 3.92 -17.34
N ASN A 424 -16.33 4.75 -16.55
CA ASN A 424 -14.87 4.74 -16.49
C ASN A 424 -14.33 3.46 -15.85
N ILE A 425 -14.95 2.95 -14.78
CA ILE A 425 -14.49 1.68 -14.17
C ILE A 425 -14.78 0.48 -15.07
N PHE A 426 -15.91 0.46 -15.80
CA PHE A 426 -16.21 -0.55 -16.82
C PHE A 426 -15.14 -0.54 -17.91
N LYS A 427 -14.87 0.63 -18.49
CA LYS A 427 -13.82 0.81 -19.51
C LYS A 427 -12.45 0.37 -18.99
N LEU A 428 -12.11 0.69 -17.74
CA LEU A 428 -10.86 0.26 -17.13
C LEU A 428 -10.75 -1.27 -17.04
N TYR A 429 -11.81 -1.97 -16.62
CA TYR A 429 -11.83 -3.43 -16.56
C TYR A 429 -11.70 -4.04 -17.95
N CYS A 430 -12.46 -3.55 -18.94
CA CYS A 430 -12.35 -3.94 -20.35
C CYS A 430 -10.93 -3.71 -20.90
N ASN A 431 -10.31 -2.59 -20.54
CA ASN A 431 -8.94 -2.26 -20.92
C ASN A 431 -7.90 -3.20 -20.31
N PHE A 432 -8.11 -3.60 -19.04
CA PHE A 432 -7.20 -4.49 -18.34
C PHE A 432 -7.19 -5.87 -19.01
N LYS A 433 -8.27 -6.65 -18.86
CA LYS A 433 -8.48 -7.98 -19.49
C LYS A 433 -9.96 -8.36 -19.52
N ASN A 434 -10.27 -9.44 -20.22
CA ASN A 434 -11.64 -9.92 -20.32
C ASN A 434 -12.10 -10.69 -19.07
N PHE A 435 -13.20 -10.22 -18.50
CA PHE A 435 -13.95 -10.83 -17.39
C PHE A 435 -15.40 -11.14 -17.79
N PHE A 436 -15.73 -11.11 -19.08
CA PHE A 436 -17.06 -11.46 -19.55
C PHE A 436 -17.31 -12.97 -19.37
N LEU A 437 -18.54 -13.28 -18.93
CA LEU A 437 -19.07 -14.61 -18.75
C LEU A 437 -20.28 -14.81 -19.66
N ILE A 438 -20.56 -16.07 -19.98
CA ILE A 438 -21.74 -16.44 -20.77
C ILE A 438 -23.03 -15.97 -20.09
N SER A 439 -23.07 -15.99 -18.76
CA SER A 439 -24.21 -15.50 -17.97
C SER A 439 -24.51 -14.02 -18.19
N HIS A 440 -23.57 -13.23 -18.71
CA HIS A 440 -23.80 -11.82 -19.04
C HIS A 440 -24.65 -11.64 -20.31
N LEU A 441 -24.71 -12.64 -21.20
CA LEU A 441 -25.48 -12.55 -22.45
C LEU A 441 -26.96 -12.28 -22.19
N GLU A 442 -27.55 -12.89 -21.16
CA GLU A 442 -28.96 -12.65 -20.79
C GLU A 442 -29.25 -11.19 -20.39
N LEU A 443 -28.27 -10.51 -19.79
CA LEU A 443 -28.40 -9.10 -19.44
C LEU A 443 -28.21 -8.20 -20.67
N LEU A 444 -27.29 -8.59 -21.56
CA LEU A 444 -26.92 -7.83 -22.76
C LEU A 444 -27.99 -7.86 -23.85
N LYS A 445 -28.86 -8.88 -23.90
CA LYS A 445 -30.01 -8.95 -24.82
C LYS A 445 -30.88 -7.68 -24.82
N LYS A 446 -30.91 -6.93 -23.71
CA LYS A 446 -31.77 -5.75 -23.52
C LYS A 446 -31.10 -4.41 -23.84
N ILE A 447 -29.89 -4.44 -24.40
CA ILE A 447 -29.03 -3.26 -24.50
C ILE A 447 -28.75 -2.93 -25.96
N SER A 448 -28.89 -1.65 -26.30
CA SER A 448 -28.57 -1.11 -27.64
C SER A 448 -27.24 -0.34 -27.67
N ASN A 449 -26.62 -0.13 -26.51
CA ASN A 449 -25.46 0.74 -26.40
C ASN A 449 -24.17 0.03 -26.86
N GLU A 450 -23.60 0.50 -27.96
CA GLU A 450 -22.35 0.01 -28.55
C GLU A 450 -21.15 0.03 -27.58
N ASP A 451 -21.05 1.04 -26.70
CA ASP A 451 -19.96 1.12 -25.72
C ASP A 451 -19.97 -0.07 -24.73
N ILE A 452 -21.10 -0.77 -24.59
CA ILE A 452 -21.25 -1.99 -23.78
C ILE A 452 -21.05 -3.24 -24.64
N LEU A 453 -21.64 -3.27 -25.84
CA LEU A 453 -21.67 -4.44 -26.73
C LEU A 453 -20.34 -4.67 -27.47
N CYS A 454 -19.77 -3.65 -28.10
CA CYS A 454 -18.59 -3.77 -28.96
C CYS A 454 -17.36 -4.33 -28.23
N PRO A 455 -17.06 -3.98 -26.95
CA PRO A 455 -15.97 -4.62 -26.22
C PRO A 455 -16.07 -6.16 -26.16
N LEU A 456 -17.29 -6.70 -26.15
CA LEU A 456 -17.56 -8.13 -26.17
C LEU A 456 -17.51 -8.70 -27.59
N PHE A 457 -18.34 -8.18 -28.49
CA PHE A 457 -18.61 -8.78 -29.80
C PHE A 457 -17.58 -8.44 -30.88
N GLU A 458 -16.93 -7.29 -30.79
CA GLU A 458 -15.99 -6.80 -31.81
C GLU A 458 -14.51 -6.87 -31.39
N PHE A 459 -14.26 -7.09 -30.10
CA PHE A 459 -12.90 -7.27 -29.58
C PHE A 459 -12.70 -8.63 -28.92
N TYR A 460 -13.43 -8.93 -27.84
CA TYR A 460 -13.13 -10.12 -27.06
C TYR A 460 -13.43 -11.44 -27.77
N LEU A 461 -14.67 -11.65 -28.21
CA LEU A 461 -15.06 -12.92 -28.84
C LEU A 461 -14.25 -13.15 -30.14
N PRO A 462 -13.98 -12.12 -30.97
CA PRO A 462 -13.04 -12.26 -32.07
C PRO A 462 -11.63 -12.69 -31.64
N ASP A 463 -10.97 -12.02 -30.67
CA ASP A 463 -9.64 -12.44 -30.20
C ASP A 463 -9.65 -13.84 -29.56
N LEU A 464 -10.74 -14.21 -28.87
CA LEU A 464 -10.94 -15.54 -28.28
C LEU A 464 -10.89 -16.63 -29.35
N PHE A 465 -11.54 -16.41 -30.50
CA PHE A 465 -11.62 -17.38 -31.60
C PHE A 465 -10.54 -17.19 -32.66
N GLY A 466 -9.69 -16.18 -32.54
CA GLY A 466 -8.62 -15.87 -33.48
C GLY A 466 -9.12 -15.22 -34.78
N LEU A 467 -10.22 -14.48 -34.70
CA LEU A 467 -10.77 -13.65 -35.77
C LEU A 467 -10.17 -12.23 -35.69
N PRO A 468 -10.19 -11.46 -36.80
CA PRO A 468 -9.82 -10.04 -36.77
C PRO A 468 -10.74 -9.23 -35.83
N THR A 469 -10.16 -8.37 -35.00
CA THR A 469 -10.89 -7.44 -34.13
C THR A 469 -11.19 -6.14 -34.86
N THR A 470 -12.43 -5.64 -34.79
CA THR A 470 -12.86 -4.37 -35.42
C THR A 470 -12.91 -3.21 -34.44
N PHE A 471 -13.07 -3.49 -33.14
CA PHE A 471 -13.12 -2.48 -32.10
C PHE A 471 -11.73 -2.12 -31.58
N ASN A 472 -11.46 -0.81 -31.48
CA ASN A 472 -10.17 -0.29 -31.06
C ASN A 472 -10.04 -0.29 -29.54
N MET A 473 -8.96 -0.90 -29.03
CA MET A 473 -8.60 -0.89 -27.62
C MET A 473 -7.23 -0.20 -27.43
N PRO A 474 -7.01 0.53 -26.32
CA PRO A 474 -7.89 0.68 -25.15
C PRO A 474 -9.02 1.69 -25.35
N MET A 475 -10.16 1.46 -24.69
CA MET A 475 -11.26 2.41 -24.55
C MET A 475 -10.80 3.68 -23.82
N GLU A 476 -11.28 4.83 -24.26
CA GLU A 476 -10.94 6.13 -23.68
C GLU A 476 -11.68 6.37 -22.35
N ILE A 477 -10.92 6.66 -21.30
CA ILE A 477 -11.43 7.04 -19.97
C ILE A 477 -11.52 8.57 -19.95
N THR A 478 -12.72 9.10 -19.70
CA THR A 478 -13.02 10.55 -19.85
C THR A 478 -12.66 11.38 -18.63
N ASP A 479 -12.26 10.73 -17.53
CA ASP A 479 -11.92 11.39 -16.26
C ASP A 479 -10.41 11.28 -15.98
N ASP A 480 -9.77 12.43 -15.82
CA ASP A 480 -8.36 12.59 -15.44
C ASP A 480 -8.13 12.54 -13.92
N SER A 481 -9.15 12.17 -13.13
CA SER A 481 -8.99 11.99 -11.69
C SER A 481 -7.88 10.98 -11.36
N ASN A 482 -7.06 11.30 -10.35
CA ASN A 482 -5.96 10.46 -9.86
C ASN A 482 -6.44 9.11 -9.26
N ILE A 483 -7.72 8.78 -9.38
CA ILE A 483 -8.36 7.57 -8.85
C ILE A 483 -7.96 6.35 -9.68
N TYR A 484 -7.80 6.51 -11.00
CA TYR A 484 -7.55 5.40 -11.93
C TYR A 484 -6.05 5.17 -12.15
N PHE A 485 -5.53 4.06 -11.62
CA PHE A 485 -4.14 3.66 -11.84
C PHE A 485 -3.96 2.97 -13.19
N LYS A 486 -2.99 3.42 -13.99
CA LYS A 486 -2.69 2.81 -15.30
C LYS A 486 -1.98 1.46 -15.10
N PRO A 487 -2.55 0.34 -15.57
CA PRO A 487 -1.98 -0.98 -15.38
C PRO A 487 -0.76 -1.24 -16.30
N LYS A 488 0.11 -2.17 -15.89
CA LYS A 488 1.26 -2.63 -16.69
C LYS A 488 0.80 -3.53 -17.85
N LYS A 489 1.59 -3.55 -18.94
CA LYS A 489 1.29 -4.17 -20.25
C LYS A 489 0.62 -5.56 -20.18
N ARG A 490 -0.35 -5.77 -21.07
CA ARG A 490 -1.12 -7.01 -21.31
C ARG A 490 -0.21 -8.23 -21.53
N LYS A 491 -0.43 -9.30 -20.78
CA LYS A 491 -0.11 -10.69 -21.20
C LYS A 491 -1.36 -11.31 -21.84
N LYS A 492 -1.27 -12.10 -22.90
CA LYS A 492 -2.46 -12.81 -23.45
C LYS A 492 -3.00 -13.80 -22.40
N ARG A 493 -4.30 -13.76 -22.11
CA ARG A 493 -4.96 -14.73 -21.22
C ARG A 493 -4.88 -16.11 -21.88
N THR A 494 -4.41 -17.13 -21.16
CA THR A 494 -4.43 -18.52 -21.64
C THR A 494 -5.81 -19.11 -21.34
N ILE A 495 -6.69 -19.08 -22.34
CA ILE A 495 -8.07 -19.55 -22.18
C ILE A 495 -8.14 -21.07 -22.40
N LEU A 496 -8.80 -21.79 -21.48
CA LEU A 496 -8.98 -23.24 -21.55
C LEU A 496 -9.86 -23.61 -22.76
N LYS A 497 -9.54 -24.72 -23.42
CA LYS A 497 -10.34 -25.24 -24.56
C LYS A 497 -11.83 -25.43 -24.20
N ASN A 498 -12.14 -25.80 -22.97
CA ASN A 498 -13.52 -25.99 -22.52
C ASN A 498 -14.32 -24.68 -22.47
N GLU A 499 -13.69 -23.54 -22.19
CA GLU A 499 -14.36 -22.24 -22.16
C GLU A 499 -14.79 -21.82 -23.56
N LYS A 500 -13.93 -22.06 -24.58
CA LYS A 500 -14.27 -21.81 -25.99
C LYS A 500 -15.49 -22.60 -26.47
N VAL A 501 -15.59 -23.88 -26.06
CA VAL A 501 -16.73 -24.72 -26.42
C VAL A 501 -18.02 -24.16 -25.81
N LYS A 502 -18.00 -23.78 -24.53
CA LYS A 502 -19.18 -23.20 -23.88
C LYS A 502 -19.65 -21.92 -24.57
N TRP A 503 -18.72 -21.04 -24.98
CA TRP A 503 -19.07 -19.84 -25.74
C TRP A 503 -19.67 -20.16 -27.11
N LEU A 504 -19.11 -21.13 -27.85
CA LEU A 504 -19.69 -21.56 -29.14
C LEU A 504 -21.10 -22.11 -28.97
N THR A 505 -21.33 -22.96 -27.96
CA THR A 505 -22.67 -23.49 -27.66
C THR A 505 -23.66 -22.36 -27.36
N ALA A 506 -23.30 -21.42 -26.47
CA ALA A 506 -24.18 -20.32 -26.10
C ALA A 506 -24.49 -19.38 -27.28
N ILE A 507 -23.51 -19.08 -28.14
CA ILE A 507 -23.72 -18.26 -29.34
C ILE A 507 -24.66 -18.97 -30.31
N LYS A 508 -24.47 -20.29 -30.51
CA LYS A 508 -25.32 -21.09 -31.38
C LYS A 508 -26.76 -21.17 -30.86
N GLU A 509 -26.95 -21.40 -29.56
CA GLU A 509 -28.29 -21.42 -28.94
C GLU A 509 -29.02 -20.09 -29.15
N ILE A 510 -28.38 -18.95 -28.88
CA ILE A 510 -29.00 -17.63 -29.08
C ILE A 510 -29.30 -17.37 -30.57
N HIS A 511 -28.42 -17.78 -31.48
CA HIS A 511 -28.67 -17.66 -32.92
C HIS A 511 -29.83 -18.53 -33.37
N ASP A 512 -29.89 -19.79 -32.91
CA ASP A 512 -31.00 -20.70 -33.20
C ASP A 512 -32.32 -20.13 -32.66
N ASP A 513 -32.33 -19.49 -31.50
CA ASP A 513 -33.49 -18.78 -30.95
C ASP A 513 -33.93 -17.61 -31.86
N ILE A 514 -32.98 -16.81 -32.37
CA ILE A 514 -33.25 -15.69 -33.31
C ILE A 514 -33.92 -16.22 -34.59
N VAL A 515 -33.42 -17.33 -35.14
CA VAL A 515 -33.91 -17.92 -36.39
C VAL A 515 -35.27 -18.60 -36.22
N ASN A 516 -35.48 -19.29 -35.09
CA ASN A 516 -36.66 -20.15 -34.89
C ASN A 516 -37.87 -19.42 -34.29
N GLU A 517 -37.70 -18.43 -33.41
CA GLU A 517 -38.81 -17.81 -32.67
C GLU A 517 -39.26 -16.44 -33.23
N GLY A 518 -38.55 -15.87 -34.21
CA GLY A 518 -38.88 -14.55 -34.78
C GLY A 518 -38.99 -13.44 -33.71
N ASN A 519 -39.67 -12.34 -34.02
CA ASN A 519 -39.81 -11.14 -33.16
C ASN A 519 -40.51 -11.35 -31.78
N SER A 520 -40.70 -12.60 -31.34
CA SER A 520 -41.26 -12.94 -30.02
C SER A 520 -40.25 -12.81 -28.87
N ILE A 521 -38.94 -12.80 -29.14
CA ILE A 521 -37.91 -12.69 -28.11
C ILE A 521 -37.65 -11.22 -27.78
N VAL A 522 -37.65 -10.88 -26.48
CA VAL A 522 -37.29 -9.56 -25.97
C VAL A 522 -35.77 -9.37 -26.09
N MET A 523 -35.29 -9.02 -27.28
CA MET A 523 -33.92 -8.59 -27.54
C MET A 523 -33.88 -7.34 -28.41
N THR A 524 -32.85 -6.51 -28.24
CA THR A 524 -32.60 -5.32 -29.06
C THR A 524 -32.06 -5.70 -30.43
N ASP A 525 -32.34 -4.86 -31.43
CA ASP A 525 -31.87 -5.08 -32.80
C ASP A 525 -30.34 -5.03 -32.85
N GLU A 526 -29.70 -4.10 -32.12
CA GLU A 526 -28.24 -4.00 -32.08
C GLU A 526 -27.56 -5.23 -31.48
N PHE A 527 -28.19 -5.88 -30.48
CA PHE A 527 -27.68 -7.14 -29.93
C PHE A 527 -27.85 -8.29 -30.92
N ARG A 528 -28.99 -8.34 -31.63
CA ARG A 528 -29.26 -9.34 -32.67
C ARG A 528 -28.20 -9.25 -33.78
N ASP A 529 -27.97 -8.05 -34.29
CA ASP A 529 -26.98 -7.78 -35.32
C ASP A 529 -25.57 -8.23 -34.89
N CYS A 530 -25.18 -7.92 -33.63
CA CYS A 530 -23.90 -8.37 -33.08
C CYS A 530 -23.76 -9.91 -33.03
N ILE A 531 -24.83 -10.64 -32.68
CA ILE A 531 -24.83 -12.10 -32.61
C ILE A 531 -24.77 -12.71 -34.01
N GLU A 532 -25.61 -12.24 -34.94
CA GLU A 532 -25.63 -12.73 -36.32
C GLU A 532 -24.28 -12.52 -37.00
N ASP A 533 -23.72 -11.31 -36.93
CA ASP A 533 -22.42 -10.98 -37.49
C ASP A 533 -21.30 -11.87 -36.95
N LEU A 534 -21.30 -12.13 -35.64
CA LEU A 534 -20.31 -13.00 -35.03
C LEU A 534 -20.53 -14.47 -35.41
N TYR A 535 -21.77 -14.93 -35.46
CA TYR A 535 -22.12 -16.31 -35.82
C TYR A 535 -21.64 -16.65 -37.24
N TYR A 536 -21.97 -15.81 -38.22
CA TYR A 536 -21.55 -16.03 -39.61
C TYR A 536 -20.02 -16.02 -39.75
N LYS A 537 -19.32 -15.09 -39.09
CA LYS A 537 -17.84 -15.08 -39.06
C LYS A 537 -17.27 -16.38 -38.47
N LEU A 538 -17.89 -16.93 -37.43
CA LEU A 538 -17.46 -18.18 -36.80
C LEU A 538 -17.76 -19.42 -37.67
N GLU A 539 -18.87 -19.39 -38.41
CA GLU A 539 -19.27 -20.44 -39.33
C GLU A 539 -18.36 -20.50 -40.57
N GLU A 540 -18.11 -19.36 -41.22
CA GLU A 540 -17.19 -19.23 -42.36
C GLU A 540 -15.79 -19.76 -42.04
N GLU A 541 -15.30 -19.46 -40.83
CA GLU A 541 -14.01 -19.89 -40.31
C GLU A 541 -14.00 -21.33 -39.77
N GLY A 542 -15.13 -22.04 -39.89
CA GLY A 542 -15.29 -23.45 -39.53
C GLY A 542 -15.09 -23.72 -38.04
N LYS A 543 -15.37 -22.75 -37.15
CA LYS A 543 -15.14 -22.91 -35.69
C LYS A 543 -16.12 -23.90 -35.07
N PHE A 544 -17.36 -23.99 -35.57
CA PHE A 544 -18.37 -24.94 -35.10
C PHE A 544 -18.07 -26.40 -35.49
N LYS A 545 -17.54 -26.64 -36.69
CA LYS A 545 -17.20 -28.00 -37.20
C LYS A 545 -16.10 -28.71 -36.40
N LYS A 546 -15.24 -27.95 -35.68
CA LYS A 546 -14.20 -28.52 -34.79
C LYS A 546 -14.75 -29.05 -33.46
N VAL A 547 -15.99 -28.71 -33.10
CA VAL A 547 -16.62 -29.12 -31.83
C VAL A 547 -17.38 -30.45 -31.99
N GLU A 548 -18.08 -30.65 -33.11
CA GLU A 548 -18.87 -31.87 -33.40
C GLU A 548 -18.00 -33.12 -33.63
N ILE A 549 -16.78 -32.98 -34.16
CA ILE A 549 -15.88 -34.13 -34.45
C ILE A 549 -15.38 -34.85 -33.18
N ARG A 550 -15.59 -34.31 -31.97
CA ARG A 550 -15.11 -34.92 -30.71
C ARG A 550 -16.19 -35.52 -29.81
N SER A 551 -17.47 -35.28 -30.08
CA SER A 551 -18.57 -35.91 -29.34
C SER A 551 -18.86 -37.34 -29.80
N GLU A 552 -18.31 -37.79 -30.93
CA GLU A 552 -18.63 -39.09 -31.54
C GLU A 552 -17.55 -40.18 -31.38
N THR A 553 -16.53 -39.99 -30.55
CA THR A 553 -15.56 -41.08 -30.28
C THR A 553 -15.74 -41.69 -28.89
N PRO A 554 -16.03 -43.01 -28.78
CA PRO A 554 -16.12 -43.67 -27.48
C PRO A 554 -14.76 -43.67 -26.79
N ILE A 555 -14.76 -43.32 -25.50
CA ILE A 555 -13.63 -43.45 -24.60
C ILE A 555 -13.26 -44.93 -24.50
N ASN A 556 -12.21 -45.34 -25.23
CA ASN A 556 -11.61 -46.65 -25.06
C ASN A 556 -10.60 -46.60 -23.92
N ASN A 557 -11.02 -47.10 -22.75
CA ASN A 557 -10.15 -47.43 -21.64
C ASN A 557 -9.21 -48.56 -22.07
N ASN A 558 -7.93 -48.26 -22.32
CA ASN A 558 -6.78 -49.10 -21.95
C ASN A 558 -5.50 -48.58 -22.60
N THR A 559 -4.63 -47.94 -21.83
CA THR A 559 -3.23 -48.41 -21.63
C THR A 559 -2.52 -47.51 -20.61
N LYS A 560 -2.58 -47.92 -19.34
CA LYS A 560 -1.52 -47.61 -18.38
C LYS A 560 -0.33 -48.53 -18.71
N LYS A 561 0.83 -47.96 -19.08
CA LYS A 561 2.12 -48.57 -18.72
C LYS A 561 3.27 -47.54 -18.76
N TYR A 562 3.68 -47.17 -17.57
CA TYR A 562 5.04 -46.87 -17.10
C TYR A 562 6.01 -46.12 -18.02
N LYS A 563 6.41 -44.92 -17.57
CA LYS A 563 7.83 -44.54 -17.42
C LYS A 563 7.97 -43.58 -16.23
N ALA A 564 8.14 -44.18 -15.06
CA ALA A 564 8.80 -43.55 -13.93
C ALA A 564 10.28 -43.91 -14.03
N GLU A 565 11.16 -42.90 -14.01
CA GLU A 565 12.40 -42.86 -13.20
C GLU A 565 13.31 -41.69 -13.60
N LYS A 566 13.92 -41.08 -12.56
CA LYS A 566 14.99 -40.06 -12.52
C LYS A 566 14.52 -38.62 -12.79
N ASN A 567 14.50 -37.70 -11.83
CA ASN A 567 15.50 -37.43 -10.80
C ASN A 567 14.89 -36.88 -9.50
N GLN A 568 15.17 -37.61 -8.42
CA GLN A 568 15.11 -37.17 -7.03
C GLN A 568 16.58 -36.98 -6.60
N LYS A 569 16.93 -35.77 -6.14
CA LYS A 569 18.16 -35.28 -5.45
C LYS A 569 18.29 -33.80 -5.84
N LYS A 570 18.18 -32.79 -4.98
CA LYS A 570 18.56 -32.66 -3.58
C LYS A 570 17.52 -31.81 -2.82
N LYS A 571 17.01 -32.38 -1.74
CA LYS A 571 16.51 -31.68 -0.56
C LYS A 571 17.61 -31.89 0.49
N ASP A 572 18.05 -30.81 1.15
CA ASP A 572 18.37 -30.73 2.58
C ASP A 572 19.40 -29.65 2.93
N PHE A 573 19.12 -29.00 4.07
CA PHE A 573 19.92 -28.07 4.91
C PHE A 573 20.14 -26.64 4.37
N TYR A 574 19.64 -25.57 5.00
CA TYR A 574 19.59 -25.31 6.45
C TYR A 574 18.21 -24.91 6.97
N ASP A 575 17.82 -25.62 8.03
CA ASP A 575 16.94 -25.18 9.11
C ASP A 575 17.84 -24.54 10.19
N LYS A 576 17.40 -23.41 10.74
CA LYS A 576 17.70 -22.93 12.11
C LYS A 576 17.04 -21.55 12.37
N ASP A 577 16.02 -21.64 13.22
CA ASP A 577 15.71 -20.73 14.33
C ASP A 577 14.99 -19.41 14.00
N LEU A 578 13.67 -19.51 13.75
CA LEU A 578 12.71 -18.45 14.05
C LEU A 578 11.95 -18.84 15.33
N TYR A 579 12.23 -18.17 16.44
CA TYR A 579 11.50 -18.33 17.70
C TYR A 579 10.05 -17.85 17.52
N ILE A 580 9.12 -18.80 17.48
CA ILE A 580 7.71 -18.60 17.80
C ILE A 580 7.59 -18.85 19.30
N HIS A 581 7.34 -17.80 20.08
CA HIS A 581 6.81 -17.99 21.43
C HIS A 581 5.30 -18.13 21.34
N ASN A 582 4.84 -19.32 21.72
CA ASN A 582 3.45 -19.68 21.95
C ASN A 582 2.79 -18.72 22.94
N LEU A 583 1.70 -18.09 22.51
CA LEU A 583 0.68 -17.48 23.37
C LEU A 583 -0.40 -18.53 23.64
N TYR A 584 -0.09 -19.49 24.51
CA TYR A 584 -1.05 -20.32 25.23
C TYR A 584 -0.42 -20.55 26.60
N ASP A 585 -1.00 -19.92 27.62
CA ASP A 585 -1.09 -20.34 29.02
C ASP A 585 -1.32 -19.11 29.91
N PHE A 586 -2.59 -18.74 30.05
CA PHE A 586 -3.11 -17.98 31.20
C PHE A 586 -4.36 -18.71 31.69
N GLU A 587 -4.15 -19.79 32.45
CA GLU A 587 -5.13 -20.34 33.38
C GLU A 587 -4.40 -20.82 34.63
N THR A 588 -4.23 -19.93 35.61
CA THR A 588 -4.50 -20.06 37.07
C THR A 588 -3.73 -19.03 37.88
#